data_AF-A0A931YDG3-F1
#
_entry.id   AF-A0A931YDG3-F1
#
_cell.length_a   1.000
_cell.length_b   1.000
_cell.length_c   1.000
_cell.angle_alpha   90.00
_cell.angle_beta   90.00
_cell.angle_gamma   90.00
#
_symmetry.space_group_name_H-M   'P 1'
#
loop_
_entity.id
_entity.type
_entity.pdbx_description
1 polymer ?
#
loop_
_entity_poly.entity_id
_entity_poly.type
_entity_poly.pdbx_seq_one_letter_code
_entity_poly.pdbx_strand_id
1 'polypeptide(L)'
;MDSQEIRQKFLKFFESRGHKIVPSSSLVPADPSVLLTTAGMQQFKPYFTGQKDPSLDFGSKNTISIQKSFRTSDIEEVGDESHLTFFEMLGSFSFGGYFKKEAIEYGYEFITQEMGLKIDYVSVFEGDSEVPADTESERIWRSLGVSNIKKFGRQDNFWGPTGLEGPCGPTTEIYVNGVEIWNLVFNEFYCRPDKTLEPLKVKGVDTGMGMERLAVAVQKKKNIFETDLFEQLIDQIDVADEKVKRIITDHIRASAFLITDGVRPSNKEAGYILRRLMRRAMIYGSKTDFERLLLKVVDLYGGFYKELNPVLILEVFNKESNQFSDTLARGMKELEKISLVDAAVAFRFYESYGLPFEVIKDKNPDLKREDFEAEFKKHQEISRAGAEKKFGGHGLVEGDLMAANPEELKIKTRLHTATHLLNASLHKVLGDVVSQRGSDITAERTRFDFAFERKMTPQEIKQVEDLVNNKIKENLPVKTEEMALEEAKAIGAAGVFDSKYGERVMLSSKKYYIVKNINSVSLWTKKIYI
;
A
#
# COMPACT_ATOMS: atom_id res chain seq x y z
N MET A 1 15.80 2.40 25.08
CA MET A 1 15.23 3.27 24.05
C MET A 1 14.03 2.54 23.47
N ASP A 2 12.85 3.12 23.65
CA ASP A 2 11.59 2.57 23.12
C ASP A 2 11.37 3.01 21.66
N SER A 3 10.31 2.50 21.03
CA SER A 3 10.00 2.82 19.65
C SER A 3 9.65 4.29 19.41
N GLN A 4 9.11 5.00 20.41
CA GLN A 4 8.80 6.41 20.26
C GLN A 4 10.09 7.25 20.21
N GLU A 5 11.05 6.92 21.08
CA GLU A 5 12.37 7.55 21.12
C GLU A 5 13.15 7.26 19.83
N ILE A 6 13.11 6.02 19.30
CA ILE A 6 13.74 5.67 18.02
C ILE A 6 13.19 6.54 16.88
N ARG A 7 11.85 6.65 16.73
CA ARG A 7 11.22 7.49 15.69
C ARG A 7 11.68 8.94 15.81
N GLN A 8 11.67 9.49 17.02
CA GLN A 8 12.07 10.89 17.25
C GLN A 8 13.54 11.12 16.95
N LYS A 9 14.43 10.21 17.38
CA LYS A 9 15.86 10.32 17.09
C LYS A 9 16.13 10.26 15.59
N PHE A 10 15.49 9.33 14.87
CA PHE A 10 15.63 9.23 13.42
C PHE A 10 15.22 10.53 12.72
N LEU A 11 14.03 11.06 13.05
CA LEU A 11 13.54 12.32 12.48
C LEU A 11 14.48 13.50 12.78
N LYS A 12 14.88 13.68 14.05
CA LYS A 12 15.77 14.78 14.46
C LYS A 12 17.15 14.68 13.83
N PHE A 13 17.70 13.47 13.73
CA PHE A 13 19.04 13.24 13.19
C PHE A 13 19.17 13.70 11.74
N PHE A 14 18.15 13.45 10.90
CA PHE A 14 18.16 13.89 9.51
C PHE A 14 17.62 15.32 9.34
N GLU A 15 16.69 15.76 10.18
CA GLU A 15 16.24 17.16 10.17
C GLU A 15 17.41 18.11 10.46
N SER A 16 18.30 17.78 11.41
CA SER A 16 19.52 18.56 11.68
C SER A 16 20.53 18.55 10.53
N ARG A 17 20.33 17.68 9.52
CA ARG A 17 21.14 17.57 8.30
C ARG A 17 20.44 18.14 7.07
N GLY A 18 19.35 18.89 7.27
CA GLY A 18 18.64 19.60 6.20
C GLY A 18 17.59 18.77 5.47
N HIS A 19 17.23 17.58 5.98
CA HIS A 19 16.11 16.82 5.44
C HIS A 19 14.78 17.41 5.90
N LYS A 20 13.85 17.57 4.96
CA LYS A 20 12.48 17.94 5.29
C LYS A 20 11.70 16.72 5.79
N ILE A 21 11.10 16.81 6.97
CA ILE A 21 10.18 15.80 7.47
C ILE A 21 8.92 15.79 6.59
N VAL A 22 8.62 14.64 6.00
CA VAL A 22 7.43 14.39 5.16
C VAL A 22 6.58 13.30 5.84
N PRO A 23 5.29 13.56 6.11
CA PRO A 23 4.38 12.56 6.67
C PRO A 23 4.30 11.30 5.81
N SER A 24 4.00 10.15 6.44
CA SER A 24 3.69 8.91 5.72
C SER A 24 2.52 9.13 4.76
N SER A 25 2.66 8.63 3.53
CA SER A 25 1.53 8.47 2.61
C SER A 25 0.60 7.33 3.05
N SER A 26 -0.58 7.30 2.46
CA SER A 26 -1.56 6.22 2.65
C SER A 26 -1.00 4.87 2.21
N LEU A 27 -1.43 3.80 2.88
CA LEU A 27 -1.23 2.42 2.43
C LEU A 27 -1.94 2.10 1.11
N VAL A 28 -2.91 2.91 0.69
CA VAL A 28 -3.54 2.82 -0.63
C VAL A 28 -2.83 3.81 -1.57
N PRO A 29 -1.90 3.33 -2.42
CA PRO A 29 -1.10 4.20 -3.26
C PRO A 29 -1.94 4.86 -4.35
N ALA A 30 -1.49 6.02 -4.82
CA ALA A 30 -2.04 6.62 -6.04
C ALA A 30 -1.54 5.92 -7.32
N ASP A 31 -0.45 5.15 -7.23
CA ASP A 31 0.10 4.36 -8.32
C ASP A 31 -0.75 3.08 -8.51
N PRO A 32 -1.48 2.93 -9.62
CA PRO A 32 -2.34 1.77 -9.83
C PRO A 32 -1.57 0.51 -10.23
N SER A 33 -0.25 0.58 -10.43
CA SER A 33 0.60 -0.60 -10.66
C SER A 33 0.89 -1.41 -9.41
N VAL A 34 0.58 -0.87 -8.22
CA VAL A 34 0.75 -1.57 -6.94
C VAL A 34 -0.54 -1.53 -6.12
N LEU A 35 -0.82 -2.62 -5.40
CA LEU A 35 -2.07 -2.76 -4.63
C LEU A 35 -2.04 -1.98 -3.30
N LEU A 36 -0.90 -2.02 -2.61
CA LEU A 36 -0.66 -1.37 -1.33
C LEU A 36 0.76 -0.77 -1.36
N THR A 37 1.00 0.23 -0.51
CA THR A 37 2.32 0.83 -0.34
C THR A 37 3.25 -0.17 0.35
N THR A 38 4.26 -0.66 -0.37
CA THR A 38 5.21 -1.70 0.08
C THR A 38 6.55 -1.13 0.54
N ALA A 39 6.86 0.12 0.19
CA ALA A 39 8.14 0.76 0.49
C ALA A 39 8.04 2.28 0.67
N GLY A 40 8.95 2.83 1.49
CA GLY A 40 9.10 4.26 1.74
C GLY A 40 9.26 5.11 0.48
N MET A 41 10.02 4.61 -0.49
CA MET A 41 10.35 5.34 -1.71
C MET A 41 9.13 5.65 -2.58
N GLN A 42 8.06 4.85 -2.53
CA GLN A 42 6.96 4.91 -3.50
C GLN A 42 6.30 6.30 -3.56
N GLN A 43 6.13 6.96 -2.41
CA GLN A 43 5.59 8.33 -2.37
C GLN A 43 6.51 9.38 -3.02
N PHE A 44 7.78 9.03 -3.23
CA PHE A 44 8.81 9.89 -3.78
C PHE A 44 9.22 9.56 -5.23
N LYS A 45 8.64 8.52 -5.84
CA LYS A 45 8.93 8.11 -7.22
C LYS A 45 8.93 9.28 -8.23
N PRO A 46 7.96 10.22 -8.21
CA PRO A 46 7.94 11.33 -9.17
C PRO A 46 9.14 12.30 -9.05
N TYR A 47 9.77 12.39 -7.87
CA TYR A 47 10.92 13.28 -7.64
C TYR A 47 12.22 12.67 -8.18
N PHE A 48 12.42 11.36 -8.02
CA PHE A 48 13.55 10.65 -8.63
C PHE A 48 13.51 10.68 -10.16
N THR A 49 12.31 10.69 -10.75
CA THR A 49 12.13 10.77 -12.21
C THR A 49 12.14 12.20 -12.76
N GLY A 50 12.21 13.22 -11.90
CA GLY A 50 12.15 14.63 -12.29
C GLY A 50 10.77 15.10 -12.80
N GLN A 51 9.70 14.35 -12.51
CA GLN A 51 8.32 14.77 -12.81
C GLN A 51 7.83 15.83 -11.81
N LYS A 52 8.40 15.86 -10.62
CA LYS A 52 8.18 16.88 -9.58
C LYS A 52 9.51 17.44 -9.09
N ASP A 53 9.47 18.68 -8.59
CA ASP A 53 10.64 19.36 -8.04
C ASP A 53 10.58 19.34 -6.50
N PRO A 54 11.51 18.65 -5.83
CA PRO A 54 11.53 18.58 -4.37
C PRO A 54 11.87 19.93 -3.72
N SER A 55 12.61 20.80 -4.41
CA SER A 55 12.98 22.12 -3.91
C SER A 55 11.76 23.04 -3.85
N LEU A 56 10.86 22.92 -4.84
CA LEU A 56 9.58 23.65 -4.86
C LEU A 56 8.57 23.06 -3.87
N ASP A 57 8.43 21.74 -3.84
CA ASP A 57 7.38 21.08 -3.05
C ASP A 57 7.73 21.00 -1.55
N PHE A 58 9.01 20.81 -1.21
CA PHE A 58 9.45 20.57 0.17
C PHE A 58 10.37 21.66 0.72
N GLY A 59 10.89 22.55 -0.13
CA GLY A 59 11.93 23.50 0.26
C GLY A 59 13.29 22.85 0.50
N SER A 60 13.47 21.58 0.13
CA SER A 60 14.71 20.82 0.29
C SER A 60 14.81 19.73 -0.77
N LYS A 61 16.04 19.42 -1.21
CA LYS A 61 16.33 18.26 -2.05
C LYS A 61 16.39 16.95 -1.27
N ASN A 62 16.31 17.02 0.05
CA ASN A 62 16.42 15.89 0.95
C ASN A 62 15.15 15.80 1.79
N THR A 63 14.63 14.59 1.95
CA THR A 63 13.42 14.35 2.75
C THR A 63 13.61 13.16 3.67
N ILE A 64 12.86 13.13 4.76
CA ILE A 64 12.80 12.01 5.69
C ILE A 64 11.35 11.65 5.96
N SER A 65 11.06 10.35 6.02
CA SER A 65 9.73 9.85 6.33
C SER A 65 9.80 8.54 7.12
N ILE A 66 8.75 8.27 7.88
CA ILE A 66 8.50 6.96 8.52
C ILE A 66 7.24 6.41 7.86
N GLN A 67 7.42 5.66 6.78
CA GLN A 67 6.34 5.22 5.91
C GLN A 67 5.69 3.94 6.45
N LYS A 68 4.38 3.99 6.65
CA LYS A 68 3.52 2.82 6.80
C LYS A 68 3.68 1.92 5.58
N SER A 69 4.14 0.70 5.74
CA SER A 69 4.37 -0.24 4.65
C SER A 69 3.60 -1.53 4.87
N PHE A 70 3.20 -2.18 3.77
CA PHE A 70 2.42 -3.41 3.82
C PHE A 70 2.93 -4.45 2.83
N ARG A 71 3.16 -5.68 3.29
CA ARG A 71 3.58 -6.82 2.48
C ARG A 71 2.53 -7.92 2.51
N THR A 72 1.95 -8.20 1.35
CA THR A 72 0.99 -9.29 1.18
C THR A 72 1.65 -10.63 0.92
N SER A 73 2.92 -10.63 0.49
CA SER A 73 3.73 -11.83 0.26
C SER A 73 3.97 -12.60 1.56
N ASP A 74 4.09 -11.89 2.68
CA ASP A 74 4.60 -12.42 3.94
C ASP A 74 3.47 -12.90 4.88
N ILE A 75 2.21 -12.88 4.41
CA ILE A 75 1.02 -13.19 5.22
C ILE A 75 1.08 -14.59 5.83
N GLU A 76 1.69 -15.56 5.14
CA GLU A 76 1.74 -16.95 5.62
C GLU A 76 2.90 -17.23 6.57
N GLU A 77 3.97 -16.45 6.44
CA GLU A 77 5.16 -16.47 7.28
C GLU A 77 4.91 -15.77 8.64
N VAL A 78 3.95 -14.84 8.69
CA VAL A 78 3.53 -14.18 9.93
C VAL A 78 3.19 -15.22 11.00
N GLY A 79 3.75 -14.99 12.19
CA GLY A 79 3.71 -15.92 13.33
C GLY A 79 5.09 -16.46 13.68
N ASP A 80 6.06 -16.34 12.78
CA ASP A 80 7.47 -16.58 13.10
C ASP A 80 8.07 -15.45 13.97
N GLU A 81 9.39 -15.29 13.97
CA GLU A 81 10.10 -14.31 14.81
C GLU A 81 10.35 -12.96 14.13
N SER A 82 10.04 -12.80 12.84
CA SER A 82 10.51 -11.65 12.04
C SER A 82 9.58 -11.12 10.94
N HIS A 83 8.60 -11.89 10.47
CA HIS A 83 7.71 -11.49 9.38
C HIS A 83 6.46 -10.76 9.88
N LEU A 84 6.05 -9.75 9.12
CA LEU A 84 4.91 -8.88 9.40
C LEU A 84 4.17 -8.56 8.12
N THR A 85 2.85 -8.37 8.23
CA THR A 85 2.06 -7.85 7.10
C THR A 85 2.14 -6.33 7.02
N PHE A 86 2.12 -5.65 8.15
CA PHE A 86 2.29 -4.21 8.28
C PHE A 86 3.59 -3.92 9.03
N PHE A 87 4.35 -2.91 8.62
CA PHE A 87 5.54 -2.46 9.35
C PHE A 87 5.86 -1.01 9.02
N GLU A 88 6.71 -0.39 9.83
CA GLU A 88 7.19 0.98 9.59
C GLU A 88 8.55 0.96 8.92
N MET A 89 8.66 1.64 7.77
CA MET A 89 9.91 1.81 7.06
C MET A 89 10.44 3.22 7.28
N LEU A 90 11.51 3.33 8.05
CA LEU A 90 12.25 4.56 8.31
C LEU A 90 13.13 4.84 7.09
N GLY A 91 12.90 5.96 6.41
CA GLY A 91 13.62 6.29 5.19
C GLY A 91 14.09 7.74 5.13
N SER A 92 15.35 7.89 4.74
CA SER A 92 15.94 9.14 4.26
C SER A 92 16.08 9.09 2.74
N PHE A 93 15.75 10.18 2.07
CA PHE A 93 15.70 10.25 0.61
C PHE A 93 16.41 11.51 0.12
N SER A 94 17.21 11.36 -0.94
CA SER A 94 17.87 12.48 -1.62
C SER A 94 17.58 12.47 -3.11
N PHE A 95 17.21 13.63 -3.64
CA PHE A 95 16.92 13.85 -5.04
C PHE A 95 18.02 14.71 -5.68
N GLY A 96 19.28 14.24 -5.55
CA GLY A 96 20.47 14.99 -5.97
C GLY A 96 20.94 16.05 -4.98
N GLY A 97 20.63 15.89 -3.68
CA GLY A 97 21.19 16.71 -2.60
C GLY A 97 22.50 16.12 -2.03
N TYR A 98 22.59 14.79 -1.96
CA TYR A 98 23.79 14.03 -1.59
C TYR A 98 23.72 12.63 -2.24
N PHE A 99 24.79 11.84 -2.11
CA PHE A 99 24.84 10.51 -2.69
C PHE A 99 25.52 9.49 -1.77
N LYS A 100 26.30 8.53 -2.30
CA LYS A 100 26.87 7.39 -1.58
C LYS A 100 27.62 7.77 -0.31
N LYS A 101 28.54 8.75 -0.41
CA LYS A 101 29.40 9.14 0.71
C LYS A 101 28.59 9.57 1.93
N GLU A 102 27.76 10.60 1.78
CA GLU A 102 26.99 11.13 2.89
C GLU A 102 25.94 10.12 3.36
N ALA A 103 25.30 9.37 2.45
CA ALA A 103 24.33 8.34 2.82
C ALA A 103 24.95 7.28 3.74
N ILE A 104 26.14 6.78 3.40
CA ILE A 104 26.87 5.78 4.18
C ILE A 104 27.37 6.38 5.50
N GLU A 105 27.91 7.60 5.48
CA GLU A 105 28.34 8.31 6.69
C GLU A 105 27.17 8.50 7.67
N TYR A 106 26.00 8.92 7.18
CA TYR A 106 24.79 9.08 7.99
C TYR A 106 24.27 7.74 8.53
N GLY A 107 24.26 6.69 7.70
CA GLY A 107 23.89 5.34 8.12
C GLY A 107 24.80 4.81 9.23
N TYR A 108 26.12 4.94 9.04
CA TYR A 108 27.13 4.55 10.04
C TYR A 108 26.95 5.32 11.35
N GLU A 109 26.85 6.64 11.28
CA GLU A 109 26.73 7.50 12.45
C GLU A 109 25.44 7.22 13.23
N PHE A 110 24.31 7.08 12.54
CA PHE A 110 23.04 6.79 13.22
C PHE A 110 23.06 5.43 13.92
N ILE A 111 23.56 4.38 13.26
CA ILE A 111 23.61 3.04 13.88
C ILE A 111 24.61 2.99 15.04
N THR A 112 25.81 3.56 14.87
CA THR A 112 26.87 3.42 15.88
C THR A 112 26.77 4.44 17.02
N GLN A 113 26.39 5.68 16.73
CA GLN A 113 26.39 6.77 17.71
C GLN A 113 25.00 7.00 18.29
N GLU A 114 23.96 7.13 17.44
CA GLU A 114 22.61 7.41 17.94
C GLU A 114 21.93 6.20 18.59
N MET A 115 22.10 5.02 17.98
CA MET A 115 21.54 3.75 18.48
C MET A 115 22.51 2.98 19.38
N GLY A 116 23.81 3.32 19.37
CA GLY A 116 24.82 2.64 20.18
C GLY A 116 25.06 1.18 19.78
N LEU A 117 24.78 0.82 18.52
CA LEU A 117 24.88 -0.55 18.00
C LEU A 117 26.23 -0.78 17.32
N LYS A 118 26.70 -2.03 17.36
CA LYS A 118 27.87 -2.47 16.61
C LYS A 118 27.41 -3.08 15.29
N ILE A 119 27.99 -2.60 14.19
CA ILE A 119 27.80 -3.21 12.86
C ILE A 119 28.63 -4.50 12.78
N ASP A 120 28.00 -5.62 12.44
CA ASP A 120 28.68 -6.91 12.29
C ASP A 120 29.42 -6.99 10.95
N TYR A 121 28.70 -6.60 9.91
CA TYR A 121 29.20 -6.48 8.54
C TYR A 121 28.25 -5.60 7.73
N VAL A 122 28.74 -5.19 6.57
CA VAL A 122 27.92 -4.56 5.53
C VAL A 122 28.02 -5.39 4.25
N SER A 123 26.99 -5.35 3.41
CA SER A 123 27.01 -5.92 2.07
C SER A 123 27.12 -4.82 1.01
N VAL A 124 27.75 -5.11 -0.13
CA VAL A 124 27.82 -4.22 -1.29
C VAL A 124 27.61 -5.02 -2.58
N PHE A 125 27.06 -4.37 -3.60
CA PHE A 125 26.83 -5.01 -4.89
C PHE A 125 28.13 -5.48 -5.57
N GLU A 126 28.20 -6.77 -5.89
CA GLU A 126 29.38 -7.39 -6.49
C GLU A 126 29.57 -7.10 -7.98
N GLY A 127 28.53 -6.57 -8.64
CA GLY A 127 28.51 -6.33 -10.07
C GLY A 127 27.93 -7.51 -10.86
N ASP A 128 27.56 -7.25 -12.10
CA ASP A 128 27.19 -8.26 -13.09
C ASP A 128 27.52 -7.79 -14.52
N SER A 129 26.93 -8.44 -15.52
CA SER A 129 27.13 -8.10 -16.94
C SER A 129 26.61 -6.73 -17.35
N GLU A 130 25.69 -6.13 -16.59
CA GLU A 130 25.02 -4.87 -16.93
C GLU A 130 25.48 -3.71 -16.05
N VAL A 131 25.71 -3.96 -14.75
CA VAL A 131 26.04 -2.93 -13.76
C VAL A 131 27.35 -3.30 -13.06
N PRO A 132 28.34 -2.38 -13.01
CA PRO A 132 29.62 -2.66 -12.40
C PRO A 132 29.50 -2.82 -10.87
N ALA A 133 30.49 -3.49 -10.27
CA ALA A 133 30.61 -3.64 -8.83
C ALA A 133 30.63 -2.29 -8.09
N ASP A 134 29.99 -2.20 -6.92
CA ASP A 134 29.93 -0.97 -6.12
C ASP A 134 31.19 -0.76 -5.26
N THR A 135 32.31 -0.56 -5.95
CA THR A 135 33.63 -0.31 -5.34
C THR A 135 33.71 1.04 -4.63
N GLU A 136 32.79 1.97 -4.89
CA GLU A 136 32.72 3.25 -4.20
C GLU A 136 32.21 3.07 -2.77
N SER A 137 31.06 2.41 -2.60
CA SER A 137 30.52 2.09 -1.28
C SER A 137 31.49 1.25 -0.45
N GLU A 138 32.18 0.27 -1.07
CA GLU A 138 33.21 -0.52 -0.38
C GLU A 138 34.31 0.38 0.21
N ARG A 139 34.83 1.35 -0.56
CA ARG A 139 35.89 2.25 -0.08
C ARG A 139 35.41 3.17 1.04
N ILE A 140 34.18 3.69 0.94
CA ILE A 140 33.61 4.57 1.97
C ILE A 140 33.47 3.81 3.28
N TRP A 141 32.91 2.60 3.28
CA TRP A 141 32.81 1.76 4.48
C TRP A 141 34.15 1.46 5.12
N ARG A 142 35.18 1.13 4.31
CA ARG A 142 36.55 0.93 4.82
C ARG A 142 37.11 2.18 5.49
N SER A 143 36.83 3.36 4.94
CA SER A 143 37.28 4.63 5.50
C SER A 143 36.66 4.95 6.87
N LEU A 144 35.46 4.41 7.13
CA LEU A 144 34.75 4.51 8.41
C LEU A 144 35.17 3.43 9.42
N GLY A 145 36.13 2.57 9.06
CA GLY A 145 36.65 1.50 9.92
C GLY A 145 35.85 0.19 9.86
N VAL A 146 34.87 0.07 8.96
CA VAL A 146 34.15 -1.19 8.74
C VAL A 146 34.96 -2.09 7.81
N SER A 147 35.56 -3.15 8.36
CA SER A 147 36.45 -4.06 7.64
C SER A 147 35.74 -5.29 7.07
N ASN A 148 34.66 -5.75 7.73
CA ASN A 148 33.86 -6.89 7.31
C ASN A 148 32.83 -6.46 6.26
N ILE A 149 33.23 -6.53 4.99
CA ILE A 149 32.39 -6.15 3.84
C ILE A 149 32.17 -7.39 2.99
N LYS A 150 30.92 -7.81 2.85
CA LYS A 150 30.51 -8.91 1.97
C LYS A 150 30.09 -8.35 0.61
N LYS A 151 30.27 -9.16 -0.44
CA LYS A 151 29.83 -8.83 -1.80
C LYS A 151 28.72 -9.79 -2.16
N PHE A 152 27.56 -9.27 -2.56
CA PHE A 152 26.43 -10.09 -2.99
C PHE A 152 25.94 -9.67 -4.38
N GLY A 153 25.25 -10.61 -5.03
CA GLY A 153 24.74 -10.47 -6.38
C GLY A 153 23.49 -9.59 -6.48
N ARG A 154 22.91 -9.52 -7.69
CA ARG A 154 21.76 -8.66 -8.01
C ARG A 154 20.52 -8.95 -7.16
N GLN A 155 20.32 -10.20 -6.74
CA GLN A 155 19.16 -10.58 -5.93
C GLN A 155 19.16 -9.92 -4.54
N ASP A 156 20.35 -9.69 -3.98
CA ASP A 156 20.50 -9.17 -2.61
C ASP A 156 20.93 -7.70 -2.60
N ASN A 157 21.78 -7.26 -3.53
CA ASN A 157 22.36 -5.92 -3.50
C ASN A 157 22.02 -5.03 -4.71
N PHE A 158 20.88 -5.27 -5.36
CA PHE A 158 20.33 -4.35 -6.35
C PHE A 158 18.81 -4.23 -6.16
N TRP A 159 18.31 -3.02 -5.91
CA TRP A 159 16.91 -2.78 -5.61
C TRP A 159 16.19 -2.01 -6.73
N GLY A 160 14.92 -2.35 -6.89
CA GLY A 160 14.00 -1.68 -7.81
C GLY A 160 13.83 -2.37 -9.16
N PRO A 161 12.86 -1.89 -9.96
CA PRO A 161 11.93 -0.82 -9.64
C PRO A 161 10.82 -1.26 -8.68
N THR A 162 10.21 -0.31 -7.97
CA THR A 162 8.92 -0.55 -7.31
C THR A 162 7.80 -0.55 -8.36
N GLY A 163 7.20 -1.72 -8.58
CA GLY A 163 6.25 -1.94 -9.67
C GLY A 163 6.94 -2.40 -10.95
N LEU A 164 6.36 -2.09 -12.11
CA LEU A 164 6.84 -2.56 -13.41
C LEU A 164 8.08 -1.84 -13.92
N GLU A 165 8.14 -0.53 -13.66
CA GLU A 165 9.21 0.36 -14.07
C GLU A 165 9.44 1.43 -12.99
N GLY A 166 10.62 2.05 -13.00
CA GLY A 166 10.95 3.08 -12.03
C GLY A 166 12.45 3.19 -11.70
N PRO A 167 12.78 4.09 -10.77
CA PRO A 167 14.14 4.21 -10.22
C PRO A 167 14.62 2.88 -9.62
N CYS A 168 15.89 2.58 -9.83
CA CYS A 168 16.58 1.40 -9.30
C CYS A 168 18.09 1.62 -9.25
N GLY A 169 18.79 0.73 -8.56
CA GLY A 169 20.25 0.71 -8.57
C GLY A 169 20.89 -0.16 -7.49
N PRO A 170 22.23 -0.16 -7.43
CA PRO A 170 22.96 -0.93 -6.42
C PRO A 170 22.63 -0.43 -5.02
N THR A 171 22.77 -1.32 -4.04
CA THR A 171 22.61 -0.98 -2.62
C THR A 171 23.80 -1.45 -1.80
N THR A 172 23.93 -0.85 -0.63
CA THR A 172 24.68 -1.41 0.49
C THR A 172 23.74 -1.59 1.67
N GLU A 173 23.90 -2.69 2.42
CA GLU A 173 23.04 -3.01 3.55
C GLU A 173 23.84 -3.17 4.82
N ILE A 174 23.26 -2.73 5.94
CA ILE A 174 23.87 -2.76 7.26
C ILE A 174 23.29 -3.93 8.05
N TYR A 175 24.16 -4.80 8.55
CA TYR A 175 23.79 -5.96 9.36
C TYR A 175 24.22 -5.78 10.82
N VAL A 176 23.28 -6.04 11.73
CA VAL A 176 23.49 -6.06 13.18
C VAL A 176 22.90 -7.35 13.74
N ASN A 177 23.68 -8.07 14.56
CA ASN A 177 23.37 -9.41 15.05
C ASN A 177 22.96 -10.39 13.94
N GLY A 178 23.62 -10.30 12.78
CA GLY A 178 23.34 -11.14 11.61
C GLY A 178 22.06 -10.80 10.83
N VAL A 179 21.30 -9.76 11.22
CA VAL A 179 20.06 -9.34 10.57
C VAL A 179 20.26 -8.03 9.81
N GLU A 180 19.72 -7.96 8.59
CA GLU A 180 19.66 -6.73 7.79
C GLU A 180 18.69 -5.76 8.46
N ILE A 181 19.23 -4.63 8.95
CA ILE A 181 18.43 -3.61 9.62
C ILE A 181 18.16 -2.41 8.72
N TRP A 182 19.04 -2.12 7.76
CA TRP A 182 18.92 -0.93 6.90
C TRP A 182 19.58 -1.15 5.54
N ASN A 183 18.83 -0.92 4.46
CA ASN A 183 19.36 -0.83 3.12
C ASN A 183 19.50 0.64 2.64
N LEU A 184 20.56 0.90 1.86
CA LEU A 184 20.88 2.19 1.28
C LEU A 184 20.97 2.02 -0.23
N VAL A 185 19.87 2.29 -0.93
CA VAL A 185 19.72 2.13 -2.38
C VAL A 185 20.17 3.39 -3.09
N PHE A 186 21.04 3.22 -4.07
CA PHE A 186 21.57 4.30 -4.88
C PHE A 186 20.86 4.28 -6.23
N ASN A 187 19.83 5.12 -6.35
CA ASN A 187 19.07 5.25 -7.59
C ASN A 187 19.95 5.91 -8.67
N GLU A 188 20.50 5.08 -9.54
CA GLU A 188 21.37 5.47 -10.66
C GLU A 188 20.69 5.23 -12.01
N PHE A 189 19.69 4.35 -12.05
CA PHE A 189 19.03 3.92 -13.26
C PHE A 189 17.50 4.02 -13.16
N TYR A 190 16.86 4.19 -14.29
CA TYR A 190 15.44 3.94 -14.49
C TYR A 190 15.31 2.59 -15.20
N CYS A 191 14.72 1.60 -14.52
CA CYS A 191 14.38 0.32 -15.12
C CYS A 191 13.09 0.48 -15.91
N ARG A 192 13.14 0.20 -17.21
CA ARG A 192 11.97 0.13 -18.09
C ARG A 192 11.19 -1.17 -17.89
N PRO A 193 9.95 -1.26 -18.43
CA PRO A 193 9.16 -2.49 -18.34
C PRO A 193 9.82 -3.72 -18.97
N ASP A 194 10.66 -3.53 -20.00
CA ASP A 194 11.44 -4.58 -20.67
C ASP A 194 12.76 -4.92 -19.95
N LYS A 195 12.95 -4.39 -18.74
CA LYS A 195 14.14 -4.54 -17.87
C LYS A 195 15.39 -3.84 -18.37
N THR A 196 15.31 -3.04 -19.43
CA THR A 196 16.43 -2.19 -19.83
C THR A 196 16.67 -1.10 -18.79
N LEU A 197 17.94 -0.80 -18.54
CA LEU A 197 18.39 0.20 -17.58
C LEU A 197 18.84 1.47 -18.30
N GLU A 198 18.19 2.59 -17.99
CA GLU A 198 18.58 3.92 -18.49
C GLU A 198 19.16 4.77 -17.37
N PRO A 199 20.30 5.46 -17.54
CA PRO A 199 20.83 6.34 -16.51
C PRO A 199 19.84 7.46 -16.12
N LEU A 200 19.63 7.65 -14.81
CA LEU A 200 18.85 8.77 -14.32
C LEU A 200 19.58 10.10 -14.55
N LYS A 201 18.84 11.14 -14.91
CA LYS A 201 19.38 12.51 -15.02
C LYS A 201 19.92 13.02 -13.69
N VAL A 202 19.27 12.64 -12.60
CA VAL A 202 19.65 13.00 -11.23
C VAL A 202 19.74 11.70 -10.44
N LYS A 203 20.94 11.40 -9.96
CA LYS A 203 21.14 10.27 -9.04
C LYS A 203 20.49 10.59 -7.70
N GLY A 204 19.93 9.57 -7.07
CA GLY A 204 19.22 9.72 -5.81
C GLY A 204 19.61 8.69 -4.78
N VAL A 205 19.28 8.98 -3.53
CA VAL A 205 19.41 8.05 -2.41
C VAL A 205 18.01 7.70 -1.94
N ASP A 206 17.76 6.41 -1.78
CA ASP A 206 16.57 5.83 -1.18
C ASP A 206 17.03 4.88 -0.08
N THR A 207 16.56 5.06 1.14
CA THR A 207 16.96 4.20 2.25
C THR A 207 15.73 3.62 2.94
N GLY A 208 15.83 2.38 3.41
CA GLY A 208 14.75 1.67 4.07
C GLY A 208 15.25 0.90 5.29
N MET A 209 14.89 1.38 6.48
CA MET A 209 15.19 0.74 7.75
C MET A 209 13.91 0.20 8.37
N GLY A 210 13.87 -1.10 8.66
CA GLY A 210 12.73 -1.72 9.31
C GLY A 210 12.67 -1.33 10.79
N MET A 211 11.65 -0.56 11.18
CA MET A 211 11.49 -0.09 12.57
C MET A 211 11.50 -1.24 13.57
N GLU A 212 10.74 -2.29 13.27
CA GLU A 212 10.59 -3.46 14.12
C GLU A 212 11.91 -4.23 14.28
N ARG A 213 12.69 -4.36 13.21
CA ARG A 213 14.01 -5.02 13.28
C ARG A 213 15.02 -4.18 14.06
N LEU A 214 15.01 -2.86 13.87
CA LEU A 214 15.85 -1.96 14.64
C LEU A 214 15.48 -2.01 16.13
N ALA A 215 14.19 -2.02 16.47
CA ALA A 215 13.71 -2.12 17.84
C ALA A 215 14.22 -3.39 18.53
N VAL A 216 14.24 -4.54 17.84
CA VAL A 216 14.85 -5.79 18.37
C VAL A 216 16.31 -5.57 18.78
N ALA A 217 17.12 -4.98 17.89
CA ALA A 217 18.53 -4.75 18.14
C ALA A 217 18.76 -3.76 19.30
N VAL A 218 18.03 -2.63 19.30
CA VAL A 218 18.17 -1.56 20.30
C VAL A 218 17.69 -2.01 21.68
N GLN A 219 16.59 -2.76 21.74
CA GLN A 219 15.99 -3.23 23.00
C GLN A 219 16.56 -4.57 23.47
N LYS A 220 17.46 -5.18 22.67
CA LYS A 220 18.09 -6.48 22.96
C LYS A 220 17.07 -7.60 23.19
N LYS A 221 16.00 -7.59 22.39
CA LYS A 221 14.95 -8.62 22.39
C LYS A 221 15.32 -9.76 21.44
N LYS A 222 14.66 -10.92 21.55
CA LYS A 222 14.98 -12.07 20.69
C LYS A 222 14.27 -12.02 19.35
N ASN A 223 13.07 -11.47 19.34
CA ASN A 223 12.21 -11.38 18.15
C ASN A 223 11.39 -10.08 18.20
N ILE A 224 10.77 -9.73 17.07
CA ILE A 224 10.01 -8.47 16.93
C ILE A 224 8.86 -8.36 17.92
N PHE A 225 8.24 -9.49 18.26
CA PHE A 225 7.05 -9.57 19.09
C PHE A 225 7.33 -9.35 20.58
N GLU A 226 8.59 -9.42 21.00
CA GLU A 226 9.04 -9.07 22.35
C GLU A 226 9.36 -7.57 22.52
N THR A 227 9.26 -6.77 21.46
CA THR A 227 9.53 -5.31 21.53
C THR A 227 8.34 -4.54 22.09
N ASP A 228 8.57 -3.29 22.52
CA ASP A 228 7.53 -2.39 23.01
C ASP A 228 6.37 -2.17 22.02
N LEU A 229 6.64 -2.37 20.71
CA LEU A 229 5.65 -2.28 19.63
C LEU A 229 4.58 -3.38 19.71
N PHE A 230 4.87 -4.52 20.36
CA PHE A 230 4.01 -5.70 20.35
C PHE A 230 3.72 -6.28 21.73
N GLU A 231 4.62 -6.15 22.70
CA GLU A 231 4.50 -6.81 24.01
C GLU A 231 3.15 -6.49 24.67
N GLN A 232 2.74 -5.22 24.67
CA GLN A 232 1.49 -4.76 25.27
C GLN A 232 0.22 -5.24 24.53
N LEU A 233 0.35 -5.66 23.27
CA LEU A 233 -0.74 -6.24 22.48
C LEU A 233 -0.83 -7.75 22.72
N ILE A 234 0.32 -8.44 22.73
CA ILE A 234 0.42 -9.88 22.96
C ILE A 234 -0.08 -10.27 24.34
N ASP A 235 0.22 -9.48 25.37
CA ASP A 235 -0.22 -9.72 26.74
C ASP A 235 -1.75 -9.69 26.92
N GLN A 236 -2.49 -9.19 25.92
CA GLN A 236 -3.96 -9.13 25.94
C GLN A 236 -4.62 -10.33 25.25
N ILE A 237 -3.83 -11.24 24.68
CA ILE A 237 -4.33 -12.37 23.90
C ILE A 237 -4.18 -13.66 24.72
N ASP A 238 -5.29 -14.19 25.22
CA ASP A 238 -5.35 -15.44 25.98
C ASP A 238 -5.40 -16.67 25.06
N VAL A 239 -4.32 -16.91 24.33
CA VAL A 239 -4.12 -18.08 23.45
C VAL A 239 -2.83 -18.79 23.83
N ALA A 240 -2.88 -20.10 24.06
CA ALA A 240 -1.69 -20.84 24.52
C ALA A 240 -0.58 -20.93 23.45
N ASP A 241 -0.93 -20.93 22.17
CA ASP A 241 0.01 -21.02 21.06
C ASP A 241 0.60 -19.63 20.74
N GLU A 242 1.91 -19.49 20.95
CA GLU A 242 2.68 -18.26 20.69
C GLU A 242 2.65 -17.83 19.22
N LYS A 243 2.72 -18.77 18.28
CA LYS A 243 2.62 -18.45 16.85
C LYS A 243 1.26 -17.79 16.55
N VAL A 244 0.21 -18.32 17.17
CA VAL A 244 -1.15 -17.81 17.00
C VAL A 244 -1.32 -16.42 17.61
N LYS A 245 -0.77 -16.17 18.81
CA LYS A 245 -0.74 -14.82 19.40
C LYS A 245 -0.11 -13.80 18.45
N ARG A 246 1.05 -14.14 17.89
CA ARG A 246 1.79 -13.28 16.94
C ARG A 246 0.98 -12.97 15.69
N ILE A 247 0.31 -13.97 15.11
CA ILE A 247 -0.60 -13.78 13.96
C ILE A 247 -1.73 -12.81 14.30
N ILE A 248 -2.40 -13.01 15.43
CA ILE A 248 -3.51 -12.15 15.85
C ILE A 248 -3.02 -10.71 16.01
N THR A 249 -1.90 -10.51 16.73
CA THR A 249 -1.35 -9.17 16.97
C THR A 249 -1.00 -8.45 15.67
N ASP A 250 -0.24 -9.08 14.77
CA ASP A 250 0.13 -8.47 13.49
C ASP A 250 -1.12 -8.11 12.67
N HIS A 251 -2.05 -9.06 12.51
CA HIS A 251 -3.21 -8.86 11.65
C HIS A 251 -4.17 -7.79 12.17
N ILE A 252 -4.34 -7.68 13.48
CA ILE A 252 -5.18 -6.64 14.10
C ILE A 252 -4.53 -5.26 13.94
N ARG A 253 -3.22 -5.17 14.17
CA ARG A 253 -2.45 -3.94 13.90
C ARG A 253 -2.56 -3.51 12.44
N ALA A 254 -2.30 -4.43 11.51
CA ALA A 254 -2.39 -4.21 10.08
C ALA A 254 -3.82 -3.79 9.62
N SER A 255 -4.84 -4.42 10.19
CA SER A 255 -6.25 -4.10 9.90
C SER A 255 -6.61 -2.68 10.33
N ALA A 256 -6.17 -2.24 11.52
CA ALA A 256 -6.41 -0.88 12.01
C ALA A 256 -5.85 0.19 11.06
N PHE A 257 -4.64 -0.01 10.55
CA PHE A 257 -4.01 0.91 9.60
C PHE A 257 -4.69 0.89 8.22
N LEU A 258 -5.04 -0.28 7.69
CA LEU A 258 -5.79 -0.37 6.43
C LEU A 258 -7.17 0.31 6.51
N ILE A 259 -7.91 0.10 7.61
CA ILE A 259 -9.22 0.73 7.82
C ILE A 259 -9.10 2.25 7.86
N THR A 260 -8.09 2.74 8.58
CA THR A 260 -7.76 4.16 8.71
C THR A 260 -7.45 4.78 7.36
N ASP A 261 -6.69 4.08 6.51
CA ASP A 261 -6.37 4.51 5.15
C ASP A 261 -7.51 4.27 4.14
N GLY A 262 -8.73 4.01 4.63
CA GLY A 262 -9.96 3.99 3.82
C GLY A 262 -10.34 2.64 3.24
N VAL A 263 -9.57 1.58 3.51
CA VAL A 263 -9.90 0.22 3.03
C VAL A 263 -11.12 -0.31 3.79
N ARG A 264 -11.98 -1.04 3.08
CA ARG A 264 -13.15 -1.72 3.66
C ARG A 264 -13.16 -3.19 3.26
N PRO A 265 -13.59 -4.11 4.15
CA PRO A 265 -13.67 -5.54 3.83
C PRO A 265 -14.50 -5.79 2.56
N SER A 266 -13.94 -6.54 1.61
CA SER A 266 -14.58 -6.83 0.32
C SER A 266 -14.11 -8.18 -0.25
N ASN A 267 -14.65 -8.59 -1.41
CA ASN A 267 -14.20 -9.79 -2.13
C ASN A 267 -13.04 -9.53 -3.10
N LYS A 268 -12.50 -8.31 -3.15
CA LYS A 268 -11.50 -7.91 -4.15
C LYS A 268 -10.39 -7.06 -3.53
N GLU A 269 -9.18 -7.19 -4.10
CA GLU A 269 -8.08 -6.22 -3.91
C GLU A 269 -7.73 -6.00 -2.43
N ALA A 270 -7.40 -4.77 -2.02
CA ALA A 270 -7.05 -4.43 -0.65
C ALA A 270 -8.18 -4.78 0.34
N GLY A 271 -9.44 -4.69 -0.09
CA GLY A 271 -10.58 -5.08 0.73
C GLY A 271 -10.64 -6.59 1.00
N TYR A 272 -10.20 -7.42 0.05
CA TYR A 272 -10.04 -8.86 0.27
C TYR A 272 -8.93 -9.15 1.27
N ILE A 273 -7.80 -8.45 1.17
CA ILE A 273 -6.68 -8.59 2.13
C ILE A 273 -7.13 -8.22 3.54
N LEU A 274 -7.76 -7.05 3.71
CA LEU A 274 -8.30 -6.61 5.01
C LEU A 274 -9.27 -7.65 5.59
N ARG A 275 -10.23 -8.11 4.79
CA ARG A 275 -11.17 -9.15 5.20
C ARG A 275 -10.46 -10.43 5.65
N ARG A 276 -9.48 -10.89 4.87
CA ARG A 276 -8.71 -12.10 5.16
C ARG A 276 -7.98 -11.99 6.49
N LEU A 277 -7.28 -10.88 6.73
CA LEU A 277 -6.56 -10.65 7.99
C LEU A 277 -7.51 -10.65 9.19
N MET A 278 -8.61 -9.89 9.10
CA MET A 278 -9.60 -9.79 10.16
C MET A 278 -10.22 -11.15 10.50
N ARG A 279 -10.66 -11.90 9.49
CA ARG A 279 -11.27 -13.23 9.69
C ARG A 279 -10.26 -14.23 10.26
N ARG A 280 -9.01 -14.22 9.78
CA ARG A 280 -7.94 -15.07 10.31
C ARG A 280 -7.67 -14.75 11.78
N ALA A 281 -7.63 -13.48 12.16
CA ALA A 281 -7.52 -13.08 13.56
C ALA A 281 -8.72 -13.56 14.39
N MET A 282 -9.96 -13.34 13.91
CA MET A 282 -11.20 -13.77 14.60
C MET A 282 -11.28 -15.29 14.80
N ILE A 283 -10.86 -16.07 13.81
CA ILE A 283 -10.79 -17.54 13.88
C ILE A 283 -9.85 -17.96 15.01
N TYR A 284 -8.64 -17.40 15.02
CA TYR A 284 -7.59 -17.80 15.94
C TYR A 284 -7.81 -17.26 17.36
N GLY A 285 -8.42 -16.09 17.48
CA GLY A 285 -8.69 -15.40 18.72
C GLY A 285 -10.17 -15.42 19.09
N SER A 286 -10.84 -16.59 19.03
CA SER A 286 -12.29 -16.67 19.25
C SER A 286 -12.75 -16.18 20.64
N LYS A 287 -11.84 -16.12 21.61
CA LYS A 287 -12.06 -15.60 22.97
C LYS A 287 -11.39 -14.24 23.21
N THR A 288 -10.75 -13.67 22.19
CA THR A 288 -9.99 -12.42 22.30
C THR A 288 -10.94 -11.23 22.30
N ASP A 289 -10.69 -10.28 23.20
CA ASP A 289 -11.33 -8.96 23.18
C ASP A 289 -10.66 -8.08 22.10
N PHE A 290 -11.16 -8.19 20.88
CA PHE A 290 -10.63 -7.44 19.74
C PHE A 290 -10.85 -5.93 19.84
N GLU A 291 -11.92 -5.49 20.52
CA GLU A 291 -12.18 -4.06 20.72
C GLU A 291 -11.07 -3.45 21.58
N ARG A 292 -10.76 -4.08 22.71
CA ARG A 292 -9.65 -3.67 23.58
C ARG A 292 -8.32 -3.70 22.85
N LEU A 293 -8.06 -4.73 22.04
CA LEU A 293 -6.81 -4.85 21.27
C LEU A 293 -6.67 -3.74 20.22
N LEU A 294 -7.72 -3.43 19.47
CA LEU A 294 -7.74 -2.34 18.49
C LEU A 294 -7.55 -0.98 19.14
N LEU A 295 -8.21 -0.73 20.27
CA LEU A 295 -8.00 0.49 21.06
C LEU A 295 -6.56 0.60 21.56
N LYS A 296 -5.93 -0.52 21.92
CA LYS A 296 -4.52 -0.53 22.29
C LYS A 296 -3.59 -0.21 21.11
N VAL A 297 -3.90 -0.68 19.91
CA VAL A 297 -3.17 -0.27 18.69
C VAL A 297 -3.27 1.25 18.51
N VAL A 298 -4.47 1.84 18.66
CA VAL A 298 -4.66 3.29 18.57
C VAL A 298 -3.89 4.03 19.66
N ASP A 299 -3.84 3.52 20.89
CA ASP A 299 -3.07 4.10 22.00
C ASP A 299 -1.55 4.13 21.71
N LEU A 300 -1.00 2.98 21.29
CA LEU A 300 0.43 2.84 21.00
C LEU A 300 0.90 3.70 19.83
N TYR A 301 0.08 3.82 18.78
CA TYR A 301 0.47 4.47 17.52
C TYR A 301 -0.11 5.87 17.33
N GLY A 302 -1.22 6.21 18.00
CA GLY A 302 -1.93 7.49 17.85
C GLY A 302 -1.14 8.71 18.34
N GLY A 303 -0.08 8.48 19.12
CA GLY A 303 0.92 9.50 19.42
C GLY A 303 1.59 10.06 18.15
N PHE A 304 1.87 9.19 17.18
CA PHE A 304 2.57 9.50 15.93
C PHE A 304 1.62 9.59 14.72
N TYR A 305 0.71 8.62 14.57
CA TYR A 305 -0.27 8.53 13.50
C TYR A 305 -1.63 9.08 13.98
N LYS A 306 -1.78 10.40 13.91
CA LYS A 306 -2.99 11.12 14.39
C LYS A 306 -4.25 10.77 13.60
N GLU A 307 -4.09 10.22 12.41
CA GLU A 307 -5.19 9.77 11.55
C GLU A 307 -5.89 8.51 12.07
N LEU A 308 -5.27 7.73 12.97
CA LEU A 308 -5.88 6.55 13.57
C LEU A 308 -7.16 6.93 14.31
N ASN A 309 -8.30 6.50 13.76
CA ASN A 309 -9.62 6.85 14.28
C ASN A 309 -10.26 5.62 14.95
N PRO A 310 -10.30 5.56 16.30
CA PRO A 310 -10.81 4.39 17.01
C PRO A 310 -12.27 4.11 16.70
N VAL A 311 -13.10 5.15 16.52
CA VAL A 311 -14.53 4.99 16.21
C VAL A 311 -14.71 4.28 14.87
N LEU A 312 -14.01 4.75 13.84
CA LEU A 312 -14.09 4.15 12.51
C LEU A 312 -13.53 2.72 12.49
N ILE A 313 -12.39 2.51 13.15
CA ILE A 313 -11.73 1.19 13.23
C ILE A 313 -12.69 0.17 13.86
N LEU A 314 -13.29 0.50 15.00
CA LEU A 314 -14.23 -0.37 15.70
C LEU A 314 -15.51 -0.60 14.90
N GLU A 315 -16.07 0.44 14.27
CA GLU A 315 -17.27 0.31 13.44
C GLU A 315 -17.06 -0.70 12.30
N VAL A 316 -15.98 -0.55 11.54
CA VAL A 316 -15.67 -1.43 10.40
C VAL A 316 -15.36 -2.84 10.89
N PHE A 317 -14.61 -2.97 11.99
CA PHE A 317 -14.27 -4.27 12.54
C PHE A 317 -15.50 -5.04 13.04
N ASN A 318 -16.35 -4.38 13.81
CA ASN A 318 -17.57 -4.98 14.36
C ASN A 318 -18.56 -5.37 13.25
N LYS A 319 -18.67 -4.55 12.20
CA LYS A 319 -19.50 -4.87 11.03
C LYS A 319 -19.06 -6.17 10.34
N GLU A 320 -17.76 -6.34 10.09
CA GLU A 320 -17.25 -7.58 9.50
C GLU A 320 -17.34 -8.76 10.47
N SER A 321 -17.09 -8.54 11.77
CA SER A 321 -17.21 -9.57 12.81
C SER A 321 -18.61 -10.18 12.84
N ASN A 322 -19.65 -9.33 12.82
CA ASN A 322 -21.04 -9.77 12.77
C ASN A 322 -21.35 -10.54 11.47
N GLN A 323 -20.94 -10.00 10.32
CA GLN A 323 -21.14 -10.67 9.02
C GLN A 323 -20.41 -12.01 8.92
N PHE A 324 -19.23 -12.10 9.52
CA PHE A 324 -18.42 -13.31 9.52
C PHE A 324 -19.01 -14.36 10.45
N SER A 325 -19.51 -13.97 11.62
CA SER A 325 -20.22 -14.86 12.54
C SER A 325 -21.43 -15.54 11.87
N ASP A 326 -22.25 -14.78 11.14
CA ASP A 326 -23.35 -15.33 10.34
C ASP A 326 -22.88 -16.28 9.23
N THR A 327 -21.71 -15.98 8.65
CA THR A 327 -21.11 -16.81 7.60
C THR A 327 -20.58 -18.13 8.15
N LEU A 328 -19.90 -18.11 9.30
CA LEU A 328 -19.46 -19.30 10.02
C LEU A 328 -20.64 -20.17 10.44
N ALA A 329 -21.70 -19.57 11.01
CA ALA A 329 -22.90 -20.31 11.41
C ALA A 329 -23.57 -21.03 10.23
N ARG A 330 -23.62 -20.40 9.06
CA ARG A 330 -24.08 -21.05 7.81
C ARG A 330 -23.11 -22.14 7.35
N GLY A 331 -21.81 -21.86 7.39
CA GLY A 331 -20.77 -22.82 7.03
C GLY A 331 -20.87 -24.10 7.85
N MET A 332 -21.06 -23.99 9.17
CA MET A 332 -21.26 -25.14 10.05
C MET A 332 -22.49 -25.97 9.66
N LYS A 333 -23.62 -25.32 9.39
CA LYS A 333 -24.85 -26.01 8.93
C LYS A 333 -24.68 -26.71 7.59
N GLU A 334 -23.94 -26.11 6.66
CA GLU A 334 -23.65 -26.75 5.37
C GLU A 334 -22.63 -27.88 5.52
N LEU A 335 -21.65 -27.73 6.41
CA LEU A 335 -20.67 -28.74 6.72
C LEU A 335 -21.38 -29.99 7.24
N GLU A 336 -22.36 -29.87 8.16
CA GLU A 336 -23.17 -30.97 8.69
C GLU A 336 -23.83 -31.84 7.61
N LYS A 337 -24.25 -31.27 6.49
CA LYS A 337 -24.96 -31.98 5.41
C LYS A 337 -24.07 -32.90 4.56
N ILE A 338 -22.75 -32.72 4.61
CA ILE A 338 -21.81 -33.42 3.74
C ILE A 338 -21.33 -34.72 4.37
N SER A 339 -21.52 -35.85 3.70
CA SER A 339 -21.16 -37.16 4.24
C SER A 339 -19.65 -37.46 4.23
N LEU A 340 -18.90 -36.89 3.26
CA LEU A 340 -17.46 -37.11 3.11
C LEU A 340 -16.74 -35.77 2.93
N VAL A 341 -15.76 -35.52 3.79
CA VAL A 341 -14.93 -34.31 3.75
C VAL A 341 -13.52 -34.71 3.38
N ASP A 342 -13.17 -34.56 2.10
CA ASP A 342 -11.78 -34.65 1.63
C ASP A 342 -11.09 -33.28 1.69
N ALA A 343 -9.81 -33.23 1.31
CA ALA A 343 -9.02 -32.00 1.33
C ALA A 343 -9.60 -30.88 0.43
N ALA A 344 -10.18 -31.23 -0.72
CA ALA A 344 -10.77 -30.26 -1.64
C ALA A 344 -12.08 -29.67 -1.08
N VAL A 345 -12.91 -30.50 -0.46
CA VAL A 345 -14.11 -30.07 0.27
C VAL A 345 -13.69 -29.20 1.46
N ALA A 346 -12.72 -29.62 2.26
CA ALA A 346 -12.24 -28.84 3.39
C ALA A 346 -11.71 -27.47 2.96
N PHE A 347 -10.90 -27.43 1.89
CA PHE A 347 -10.42 -26.18 1.31
C PHE A 347 -11.57 -25.29 0.84
N ARG A 348 -12.61 -25.84 0.20
CA ARG A 348 -13.80 -25.07 -0.21
C ARG A 348 -14.52 -24.45 0.97
N PHE A 349 -14.65 -25.16 2.10
CA PHE A 349 -15.29 -24.61 3.31
C PHE A 349 -14.46 -23.51 3.94
N TYR A 350 -13.15 -23.70 3.99
CA TYR A 350 -12.22 -22.68 4.41
C TYR A 350 -12.31 -21.43 3.52
N GLU A 351 -12.29 -21.59 2.19
CA GLU A 351 -12.34 -20.48 1.23
C GLU A 351 -13.69 -19.75 1.25
N SER A 352 -14.80 -20.51 1.24
CA SER A 352 -16.14 -19.96 1.05
C SER A 352 -16.76 -19.43 2.35
N TYR A 353 -16.52 -20.13 3.46
CA TYR A 353 -17.15 -19.83 4.75
C TYR A 353 -16.16 -19.36 5.81
N GLY A 354 -14.86 -19.51 5.58
CA GLY A 354 -13.82 -19.20 6.57
C GLY A 354 -13.79 -20.21 7.73
N LEU A 355 -14.29 -21.44 7.54
CA LEU A 355 -14.23 -22.44 8.60
C LEU A 355 -12.76 -22.84 8.85
N PRO A 356 -12.31 -22.85 10.11
CA PRO A 356 -10.96 -23.29 10.46
C PRO A 356 -10.76 -24.77 10.10
N PHE A 357 -9.55 -25.15 9.70
CA PHE A 357 -9.22 -26.55 9.40
C PHE A 357 -9.59 -27.50 10.55
N GLU A 358 -9.33 -27.11 11.80
CA GLU A 358 -9.65 -27.95 12.97
C GLU A 358 -11.16 -28.21 13.09
N VAL A 359 -11.99 -27.19 12.83
CA VAL A 359 -13.46 -27.33 12.85
C VAL A 359 -13.94 -28.26 11.74
N ILE A 360 -13.29 -28.22 10.58
CA ILE A 360 -13.62 -29.09 9.46
C ILE A 360 -13.14 -30.53 9.74
N LYS A 361 -11.96 -30.69 10.34
CA LYS A 361 -11.32 -31.96 10.69
C LYS A 361 -12.13 -32.75 11.70
N ASP A 362 -12.87 -32.10 12.61
CA ASP A 362 -13.81 -32.79 13.50
C ASP A 362 -14.82 -33.67 12.75
N LYS A 363 -15.11 -33.36 11.48
CA LYS A 363 -16.00 -34.15 10.62
C LYS A 363 -15.31 -35.31 9.90
N ASN A 364 -13.99 -35.25 9.74
CA ASN A 364 -13.18 -36.33 9.20
C ASN A 364 -11.81 -36.34 9.90
N PRO A 365 -11.66 -37.13 10.99
CA PRO A 365 -10.39 -37.24 11.71
C PRO A 365 -9.22 -37.73 10.85
N ASP A 366 -9.48 -38.46 9.77
CA ASP A 366 -8.47 -38.96 8.83
C ASP A 366 -7.97 -37.86 7.87
N LEU A 367 -8.61 -36.69 7.86
CA LEU A 367 -8.19 -35.55 7.06
C LEU A 367 -6.82 -35.05 7.52
N LYS A 368 -5.84 -35.18 6.63
CA LYS A 368 -4.47 -34.73 6.87
C LYS A 368 -4.31 -33.25 6.58
N ARG A 369 -3.54 -32.59 7.44
CA ARG A 369 -3.24 -31.16 7.30
C ARG A 369 -2.41 -30.90 6.04
N GLU A 370 -1.51 -31.81 5.70
CA GLU A 370 -0.65 -31.74 4.52
C GLU A 370 -1.46 -31.74 3.22
N ASP A 371 -2.54 -32.54 3.16
CA ASP A 371 -3.40 -32.63 1.97
C ASP A 371 -4.22 -31.34 1.81
N PHE A 372 -4.71 -30.77 2.91
CA PHE A 372 -5.37 -29.45 2.91
C PHE A 372 -4.41 -28.33 2.48
N GLU A 373 -3.18 -28.33 3.00
CA GLU A 373 -2.15 -27.37 2.64
C GLU A 373 -1.74 -27.47 1.17
N ALA A 374 -1.77 -28.67 0.58
CA ALA A 374 -1.54 -28.87 -0.85
C ALA A 374 -2.64 -28.21 -1.71
N GLU A 375 -3.92 -28.37 -1.35
CA GLU A 375 -5.03 -27.68 -2.03
C GLU A 375 -4.93 -26.15 -1.88
N PHE A 376 -4.56 -25.69 -0.69
CA PHE A 376 -4.34 -24.28 -0.43
C PHE A 376 -3.21 -23.69 -1.30
N LYS A 377 -2.06 -24.38 -1.42
CA LYS A 377 -0.95 -23.96 -2.28
C LYS A 377 -1.35 -23.90 -3.76
N LYS A 378 -2.09 -24.89 -4.27
CA LYS A 378 -2.61 -24.87 -5.65
C LYS A 378 -3.45 -23.62 -5.92
N HIS A 379 -4.33 -23.26 -4.98
CA HIS A 379 -5.14 -22.06 -5.12
C HIS A 379 -4.31 -20.75 -5.04
N GLN A 380 -3.27 -20.72 -4.19
CA GLN A 380 -2.35 -19.59 -4.13
C GLN A 380 -1.61 -19.38 -5.46
N GLU A 381 -1.13 -20.45 -6.10
CA GLU A 381 -0.44 -20.36 -7.41
C GLU A 381 -1.37 -19.79 -8.49
N ILE A 382 -2.63 -20.22 -8.52
CA ILE A 382 -3.66 -19.69 -9.43
C ILE A 382 -3.90 -18.20 -9.16
N SER A 383 -4.00 -17.81 -7.89
CA SER A 383 -4.20 -16.41 -7.48
C SER A 383 -3.00 -15.53 -7.81
N ARG A 384 -1.78 -16.04 -7.60
CA ARG A 384 -0.53 -15.32 -7.90
C ARG A 384 -0.37 -15.08 -9.40
N ALA A 385 -0.65 -16.10 -10.22
CA ALA A 385 -0.64 -15.97 -11.68
C ALA A 385 -1.68 -14.95 -12.18
N GLY A 386 -2.82 -14.82 -11.50
CA GLY A 386 -3.82 -13.79 -11.78
C GLY A 386 -3.38 -12.37 -11.41
N ALA A 387 -2.68 -12.20 -10.28
CA ALA A 387 -2.12 -10.92 -9.83
C ALA A 387 -0.95 -10.45 -10.71
N GLU A 388 -0.05 -11.35 -11.10
CA GLU A 388 1.05 -11.08 -12.04
C GLU A 388 0.52 -10.63 -13.41
N LYS A 389 -0.59 -11.19 -13.91
CA LYS A 389 -1.22 -10.71 -15.16
C LYS A 389 -1.87 -9.33 -15.05
N LYS A 390 -2.40 -8.95 -13.87
CA LYS A 390 -3.14 -7.69 -13.68
C LYS A 390 -2.21 -6.50 -13.38
N PHE A 391 -1.14 -6.73 -12.63
CA PHE A 391 -0.16 -5.70 -12.24
C PHE A 391 1.17 -5.83 -13.00
N GLY A 392 1.35 -6.88 -13.80
CA GLY A 392 2.55 -7.14 -14.60
C GLY A 392 2.43 -6.80 -16.10
N GLY A 393 1.39 -6.08 -16.52
CA GLY A 393 1.17 -5.76 -17.93
C GLY A 393 1.94 -4.52 -18.40
N HIS A 394 2.74 -4.67 -19.45
CA HIS A 394 3.27 -3.56 -20.25
C HIS A 394 2.13 -2.63 -20.66
N GLY A 395 2.09 -1.40 -20.15
CA GLY A 395 1.02 -0.47 -20.51
C GLY A 395 1.47 0.98 -20.66
N LEU A 396 0.93 1.62 -21.69
CA LEU A 396 0.94 3.06 -21.90
C LEU A 396 0.19 3.76 -20.78
N VAL A 397 0.77 4.83 -20.27
CA VAL A 397 0.15 5.70 -19.27
C VAL A 397 -0.13 7.06 -19.91
N GLU A 398 -1.41 7.46 -19.94
CA GLU A 398 -1.81 8.80 -20.35
C GLU A 398 -2.72 9.42 -19.28
N GLY A 399 -2.14 10.32 -18.46
CA GLY A 399 -2.83 10.90 -17.32
C GLY A 399 -3.09 9.89 -16.20
N ASP A 400 -4.36 9.65 -15.87
CA ASP A 400 -4.78 8.74 -14.78
C ASP A 400 -5.18 7.34 -15.32
N LEU A 401 -5.05 7.10 -16.64
CA LEU A 401 -5.40 5.85 -17.29
C LEU A 401 -4.13 5.05 -17.63
N MET A 402 -4.12 3.77 -17.27
CA MET A 402 -3.13 2.79 -17.73
C MET A 402 -3.77 1.85 -18.74
N ALA A 403 -3.09 1.52 -19.83
CA ALA A 403 -3.61 0.65 -20.89
C ALA A 403 -2.49 -0.18 -21.52
N ALA A 404 -2.69 -1.46 -21.83
CA ALA A 404 -1.61 -2.33 -22.32
C ALA A 404 -1.07 -1.96 -23.72
N ASN A 405 -1.88 -1.25 -24.54
CA ASN A 405 -1.52 -0.85 -25.89
C ASN A 405 -2.35 0.39 -26.33
N PRO A 406 -2.06 1.02 -27.49
CA PRO A 406 -2.77 2.22 -27.95
C PRO A 406 -4.27 2.01 -28.20
N GLU A 407 -4.68 0.80 -28.58
CA GLU A 407 -6.07 0.46 -28.84
C GLU A 407 -6.87 0.39 -27.53
N GLU A 408 -6.30 -0.24 -26.50
CA GLU A 408 -6.86 -0.25 -25.16
C GLU A 408 -6.92 1.16 -24.55
N LEU A 409 -5.91 1.99 -24.80
CA LEU A 409 -5.88 3.38 -24.32
C LEU A 409 -7.07 4.16 -24.90
N LYS A 410 -7.33 4.01 -26.21
CA LYS A 410 -8.50 4.61 -26.87
C LYS A 410 -9.83 4.12 -26.29
N ILE A 411 -9.93 2.83 -25.94
CA ILE A 411 -11.13 2.28 -25.31
C ILE A 411 -11.33 2.88 -23.92
N LYS A 412 -10.28 2.90 -23.09
CA LYS A 412 -10.32 3.45 -21.74
C LYS A 412 -10.63 4.95 -21.72
N THR A 413 -10.09 5.71 -22.68
CA THR A 413 -10.41 7.13 -22.90
C THR A 413 -11.91 7.34 -23.16
N ARG A 414 -12.51 6.55 -24.07
CA ARG A 414 -13.95 6.60 -24.34
C ARG A 414 -14.80 6.27 -23.12
N LEU A 415 -14.40 5.23 -22.38
CA LEU A 415 -15.10 4.81 -21.17
C LEU A 415 -14.99 5.84 -20.05
N HIS A 416 -13.86 6.53 -19.93
CA HIS A 416 -13.67 7.63 -18.98
C HIS A 416 -14.60 8.81 -19.28
N THR A 417 -14.75 9.17 -20.56
CA THR A 417 -15.73 10.17 -20.97
C THR A 417 -17.16 9.71 -20.70
N ALA A 418 -17.47 8.43 -20.93
CA ALA A 418 -18.77 7.87 -20.56
C ALA A 418 -19.04 7.92 -19.05
N THR A 419 -18.01 7.73 -18.21
CA THR A 419 -18.11 7.88 -16.74
C THR A 419 -18.55 9.28 -16.34
N HIS A 420 -18.04 10.33 -17.00
CA HIS A 420 -18.45 11.71 -16.71
C HIS A 420 -19.90 11.97 -17.11
N LEU A 421 -20.31 11.50 -18.28
CA LEU A 421 -21.71 11.60 -18.74
C LEU A 421 -22.65 10.83 -17.79
N LEU A 422 -22.21 9.67 -17.30
CA LEU A 422 -22.96 8.86 -16.34
C LEU A 422 -23.13 9.60 -15.01
N ASN A 423 -22.06 10.17 -14.45
CA ASN A 423 -22.12 10.95 -13.22
C ASN A 423 -23.11 12.13 -13.35
N ALA A 424 -23.04 12.86 -14.47
CA ALA A 424 -23.96 13.96 -14.76
C ALA A 424 -25.42 13.52 -14.83
N SER A 425 -25.65 12.40 -15.53
CA SER A 425 -26.99 11.86 -15.75
C SER A 425 -27.59 11.35 -14.44
N LEU A 426 -26.77 10.79 -13.55
CA LEU A 426 -27.18 10.39 -12.20
C LEU A 426 -27.64 11.59 -11.38
N HIS A 427 -26.87 12.69 -11.35
CA HIS A 427 -27.29 13.92 -10.66
C HIS A 427 -28.59 14.49 -11.25
N LYS A 428 -28.76 14.42 -12.57
CA LYS A 428 -29.98 14.90 -13.23
C LYS A 428 -31.23 14.08 -12.92
N VAL A 429 -31.11 12.75 -12.81
CA VAL A 429 -32.25 11.85 -12.59
C VAL A 429 -32.55 11.66 -11.10
N LEU A 430 -31.52 11.58 -10.27
CA LEU A 430 -31.64 11.25 -8.85
C LEU A 430 -31.45 12.46 -7.92
N GLY A 431 -31.03 13.61 -8.45
CA GLY A 431 -30.74 14.83 -7.70
C GLY A 431 -29.32 14.89 -7.12
N ASP A 432 -29.00 16.03 -6.50
CA ASP A 432 -27.66 16.31 -5.95
C ASP A 432 -27.31 15.53 -4.67
N VAL A 433 -28.22 14.65 -4.21
CA VAL A 433 -27.97 13.73 -3.09
C VAL A 433 -27.05 12.58 -3.48
N VAL A 434 -26.79 12.38 -4.77
CA VAL A 434 -25.88 11.36 -5.27
C VAL A 434 -24.44 11.82 -5.10
N SER A 435 -23.63 11.00 -4.44
CA SER A 435 -22.20 11.26 -4.27
C SER A 435 -21.37 10.12 -4.84
N GLN A 436 -20.45 10.43 -5.75
CA GLN A 436 -19.53 9.43 -6.31
C GLN A 436 -18.66 8.83 -5.19
N ARG A 437 -18.56 7.49 -5.16
CA ARG A 437 -17.76 6.73 -4.19
C ARG A 437 -16.62 5.95 -4.83
N GLY A 438 -16.68 5.69 -6.14
CA GLY A 438 -15.64 4.99 -6.86
C GLY A 438 -15.88 4.97 -8.37
N SER A 439 -14.82 4.70 -9.12
CA SER A 439 -14.89 4.42 -10.56
C SER A 439 -13.79 3.43 -10.92
N ASP A 440 -14.11 2.45 -11.76
CA ASP A 440 -13.18 1.45 -12.27
C ASP A 440 -13.39 1.30 -13.79
N ILE A 441 -12.33 1.51 -14.57
CA ILE A 441 -12.36 1.46 -16.03
C ILE A 441 -11.37 0.40 -16.51
N THR A 442 -11.88 -0.56 -17.26
CA THR A 442 -11.12 -1.65 -17.89
C THR A 442 -11.30 -1.60 -19.40
N ALA A 443 -10.62 -2.45 -20.16
CA ALA A 443 -10.82 -2.54 -21.62
C ALA A 443 -12.22 -3.05 -21.98
N GLU A 444 -12.85 -3.84 -21.10
CA GLU A 444 -14.10 -4.53 -21.37
C GLU A 444 -15.33 -3.86 -20.74
N ARG A 445 -15.14 -3.09 -19.66
CA ARG A 445 -16.24 -2.47 -18.90
C ARG A 445 -15.84 -1.20 -18.16
N THR A 446 -16.85 -0.40 -17.83
CA THR A 446 -16.78 0.66 -16.80
C THR A 446 -17.69 0.29 -15.63
N ARG A 447 -17.25 0.54 -14.40
CA ARG A 447 -18.05 0.47 -13.17
C ARG A 447 -18.02 1.84 -12.50
N PHE A 448 -19.18 2.34 -12.13
CA PHE A 448 -19.33 3.60 -11.42
C PHE A 448 -20.09 3.37 -10.12
N ASP A 449 -19.43 3.65 -9.00
CA ASP A 449 -19.98 3.44 -7.66
C ASP A 449 -20.41 4.80 -7.09
N PHE A 450 -21.66 4.90 -6.62
CA PHE A 450 -22.20 6.11 -6.02
C PHE A 450 -23.07 5.77 -4.80
N ALA A 451 -23.14 6.71 -3.86
CA ALA A 451 -24.01 6.59 -2.69
C ALA A 451 -25.40 7.14 -3.02
N PHE A 452 -26.41 6.35 -2.71
CA PHE A 452 -27.82 6.70 -2.81
C PHE A 452 -28.61 5.85 -1.79
N GLU A 453 -29.61 6.43 -1.12
CA GLU A 453 -30.27 5.82 0.05
C GLU A 453 -31.06 4.55 -0.28
N ARG A 454 -31.37 4.34 -1.56
CA ARG A 454 -32.13 3.19 -2.05
C ARG A 454 -31.58 2.69 -3.38
N LYS A 455 -32.07 1.53 -3.83
CA LYS A 455 -31.82 1.06 -5.19
C LYS A 455 -32.54 1.98 -6.19
N MET A 456 -31.92 2.19 -7.35
CA MET A 456 -32.59 2.83 -8.49
C MET A 456 -33.73 1.94 -8.99
N THR A 457 -34.81 2.57 -9.43
CA THR A 457 -35.91 1.87 -10.10
C THR A 457 -35.51 1.52 -11.55
N PRO A 458 -36.15 0.51 -12.18
CA PRO A 458 -35.93 0.21 -13.58
C PRO A 458 -36.15 1.43 -14.50
N GLN A 459 -37.11 2.30 -14.18
CA GLN A 459 -37.34 3.53 -14.94
C GLN A 459 -36.20 4.54 -14.79
N GLU A 460 -35.68 4.75 -13.58
CA GLU A 460 -34.54 5.64 -13.33
C GLU A 460 -33.28 5.16 -14.04
N ILE A 461 -33.02 3.85 -14.02
CA ILE A 461 -31.90 3.24 -14.76
C ILE A 461 -32.04 3.54 -16.25
N LYS A 462 -33.26 3.37 -16.79
CA LYS A 462 -33.51 3.61 -18.21
C LYS A 462 -33.33 5.08 -18.59
N GLN A 463 -33.79 6.00 -17.75
CA GLN A 463 -33.62 7.44 -17.96
C GLN A 463 -32.14 7.86 -17.96
N VAL A 464 -31.34 7.33 -17.02
CA VAL A 464 -29.90 7.60 -16.97
C VAL A 464 -29.21 7.06 -18.24
N GLU A 465 -29.55 5.83 -18.64
CA GLU A 465 -29.03 5.22 -19.87
C GLU A 465 -29.35 6.06 -21.12
N ASP A 466 -30.60 6.48 -21.27
CA ASP A 466 -31.05 7.26 -22.42
C ASP A 466 -30.39 8.66 -22.45
N LEU A 467 -30.19 9.30 -21.29
CA LEU A 467 -29.48 10.57 -21.19
C LEU A 467 -28.01 10.45 -21.63
N VAL A 468 -27.29 9.44 -21.13
CA VAL A 468 -25.90 9.20 -21.52
C VAL A 468 -25.80 8.97 -23.03
N ASN A 469 -26.63 8.08 -23.57
CA ASN A 469 -26.62 7.74 -24.99
C ASN A 469 -26.99 8.94 -25.89
N ASN A 470 -27.95 9.76 -25.48
CA ASN A 470 -28.31 10.97 -26.21
C ASN A 470 -27.16 11.98 -26.22
N LYS A 471 -26.45 12.16 -25.10
CA LYS A 471 -25.27 13.05 -25.05
C LYS A 471 -24.09 12.55 -25.86
N ILE A 472 -23.89 11.25 -25.94
CA ILE A 472 -22.91 10.66 -26.86
C ILE A 472 -23.28 10.99 -28.32
N LYS A 473 -24.56 10.89 -28.70
CA LYS A 473 -25.04 11.22 -30.06
C LYS A 473 -24.91 12.70 -30.40
N GLU A 474 -25.07 13.59 -29.43
CA GLU A 474 -24.92 15.05 -29.63
C GLU A 474 -23.49 15.47 -29.96
N ASN A 475 -22.48 14.63 -29.68
CA ASN A 475 -21.07 14.86 -29.99
C ASN A 475 -20.59 16.26 -29.55
N LEU A 476 -20.87 16.61 -28.29
CA LEU A 476 -20.56 17.93 -27.74
C LEU A 476 -19.05 18.21 -27.73
N PRO A 477 -18.62 19.45 -28.05
CA PRO A 477 -17.20 19.79 -28.04
C PRO A 477 -16.64 19.82 -26.61
N VAL A 478 -15.54 19.10 -26.37
CA VAL A 478 -14.78 19.15 -25.12
C VAL A 478 -13.64 20.16 -25.27
N LYS A 479 -13.53 21.11 -24.35
CA LYS A 479 -12.43 22.08 -24.27
C LYS A 479 -11.61 21.87 -23.00
N THR A 480 -10.36 22.30 -23.01
CA THR A 480 -9.46 22.28 -21.84
C THR A 480 -8.98 23.70 -21.58
N GLU A 481 -9.06 24.16 -20.34
CA GLU A 481 -8.64 25.49 -19.90
C GLU A 481 -8.01 25.43 -18.51
N GLU A 482 -6.92 26.16 -18.30
CA GLU A 482 -6.24 26.25 -17.01
C GLU A 482 -6.80 27.44 -16.22
N MET A 483 -7.22 27.23 -14.97
CA MET A 483 -7.84 28.28 -14.14
C MET A 483 -7.58 28.07 -12.65
N ALA A 484 -7.96 29.03 -11.81
CA ALA A 484 -7.87 28.88 -10.35
C ALA A 484 -9.01 28.00 -9.78
N LEU A 485 -8.79 27.38 -8.62
CA LEU A 485 -9.81 26.53 -7.97
C LEU A 485 -11.09 27.31 -7.61
N GLU A 486 -10.93 28.54 -7.12
CA GLU A 486 -12.06 29.39 -6.73
C GLU A 486 -12.85 29.87 -7.96
N GLU A 487 -12.18 30.10 -9.09
CA GLU A 487 -12.84 30.38 -10.37
C GLU A 487 -13.62 29.15 -10.87
N ALA A 488 -13.03 27.95 -10.75
CA ALA A 488 -13.69 26.70 -11.09
C ALA A 488 -14.95 26.46 -10.22
N LYS A 489 -14.91 26.76 -8.93
CA LYS A 489 -16.11 26.70 -8.07
C LYS A 489 -17.17 27.72 -8.49
N ALA A 490 -16.77 28.96 -8.78
CA ALA A 490 -17.68 30.06 -9.13
C ALA A 490 -18.49 29.80 -10.42
N ILE A 491 -17.93 29.04 -11.36
CA ILE A 491 -18.61 28.67 -12.60
C ILE A 491 -19.48 27.41 -12.45
N GLY A 492 -19.54 26.83 -11.25
CA GLY A 492 -20.41 25.70 -10.91
C GLY A 492 -19.76 24.34 -11.15
N ALA A 493 -18.43 24.24 -10.96
CA ALA A 493 -17.73 23.00 -11.23
C ALA A 493 -18.21 21.79 -10.44
N ALA A 494 -18.34 20.63 -11.10
CA ALA A 494 -18.84 19.38 -10.52
C ALA A 494 -17.71 18.35 -10.40
N GLY A 495 -16.93 18.44 -9.32
CA GLY A 495 -15.86 17.50 -9.00
C GLY A 495 -15.80 17.25 -7.49
N VAL A 496 -15.10 16.19 -7.08
CA VAL A 496 -14.78 15.99 -5.67
C VAL A 496 -13.73 17.04 -5.27
N PHE A 497 -14.17 18.16 -4.72
CA PHE A 497 -13.28 19.24 -4.25
C PHE A 497 -12.85 19.06 -2.80
N ASP A 498 -13.62 18.30 -2.02
CA ASP A 498 -13.33 18.03 -0.62
C ASP A 498 -12.61 16.69 -0.45
N SER A 499 -11.59 16.70 0.43
CA SER A 499 -10.83 15.56 0.99
C SER A 499 -9.49 15.15 0.35
N LYS A 500 -8.87 15.96 -0.51
CA LYS A 500 -7.40 15.89 -0.70
C LYS A 500 -6.80 17.27 -0.51
N TYR A 501 -5.86 17.37 0.43
CA TYR A 501 -4.99 18.52 0.80
C TYR A 501 -5.52 19.43 1.94
N GLY A 502 -4.70 19.54 3.00
CA GLY A 502 -4.96 20.30 4.22
C GLY A 502 -4.97 21.82 4.04
N GLU A 503 -5.34 22.53 5.12
CA GLU A 503 -5.82 23.92 5.18
C GLU A 503 -4.91 25.04 4.64
N ARG A 504 -3.76 24.77 4.01
CA ARG A 504 -2.97 25.79 3.29
C ARG A 504 -2.23 25.19 2.11
N VAL A 505 -2.70 25.43 0.88
CA VAL A 505 -1.90 25.20 -0.33
C VAL A 505 -2.13 26.33 -1.33
N MET A 506 -1.00 26.93 -1.75
CA MET A 506 -0.89 27.96 -2.78
C MET A 506 -1.51 27.50 -4.11
N LEU A 507 -2.03 28.50 -4.84
CA LEU A 507 -2.57 28.43 -6.19
C LEU A 507 -1.57 27.80 -7.17
N SER A 508 -1.57 26.47 -7.26
CA SER A 508 -1.06 25.76 -8.44
C SER A 508 -2.15 25.80 -9.50
N SER A 509 -1.83 26.41 -10.63
CA SER A 509 -2.68 26.46 -11.81
C SER A 509 -2.99 25.02 -12.24
N LYS A 510 -4.27 24.66 -12.18
CA LYS A 510 -4.75 23.31 -12.53
C LYS A 510 -5.45 23.40 -13.88
N LYS A 511 -5.17 22.45 -14.77
CA LYS A 511 -5.89 22.29 -16.05
C LYS A 511 -7.27 21.70 -15.78
N TYR A 512 -8.33 22.45 -16.06
CA TYR A 512 -9.73 22.05 -15.97
C TYR A 512 -10.32 21.84 -17.37
N TYR A 513 -11.36 21.02 -17.50
CA TYR A 513 -11.94 20.67 -18.79
C TYR A 513 -13.39 21.17 -18.83
N ILE A 514 -13.73 21.88 -19.90
CA ILE A 514 -14.98 22.61 -20.10
C ILE A 514 -15.80 21.88 -21.17
N VAL A 515 -16.97 21.37 -20.79
CA VAL A 515 -18.03 21.04 -21.76
C VAL A 515 -19.08 22.14 -21.66
N LYS A 516 -19.06 23.08 -22.61
CA LYS A 516 -20.10 24.11 -22.67
C LYS A 516 -21.41 23.49 -23.17
N ASN A 517 -22.48 23.77 -22.42
CA ASN A 517 -23.89 23.66 -22.79
C ASN A 517 -24.61 22.33 -22.50
N ILE A 518 -25.03 22.16 -21.25
CA ILE A 518 -26.28 21.48 -20.89
C ILE A 518 -27.10 22.59 -20.24
N ASN A 519 -28.25 22.97 -20.81
CA ASN A 519 -29.01 24.19 -20.44
C ASN A 519 -29.62 24.21 -19.02
N SER A 520 -28.79 24.01 -17.98
CA SER A 520 -28.89 24.59 -16.62
C SER A 520 -27.84 24.00 -15.65
N VAL A 521 -27.00 23.04 -16.05
CA VAL A 521 -25.89 22.51 -15.23
C VAL A 521 -24.68 22.30 -16.13
N SER A 522 -23.72 23.22 -16.11
CA SER A 522 -22.44 22.97 -16.77
C SER A 522 -21.74 21.80 -16.06
N LEU A 523 -21.27 20.82 -16.83
CA LEU A 523 -20.43 19.74 -16.32
C LEU A 523 -19.00 20.25 -16.31
N TRP A 524 -18.41 20.29 -15.13
CA TRP A 524 -17.02 20.66 -14.99
C TRP A 524 -16.33 19.59 -14.21
N THR A 525 -15.32 18.96 -14.79
CA THR A 525 -14.66 17.85 -14.14
C THR A 525 -13.16 18.03 -14.29
N LYS A 526 -12.41 17.41 -13.37
CA LYS A 526 -10.98 17.25 -13.54
C LYS A 526 -10.78 16.18 -14.63
N LYS A 527 -10.38 16.60 -15.83
CA LYS A 527 -10.01 15.76 -16.99
C LYS A 527 -11.13 14.96 -17.66
N ILE A 528 -11.55 15.43 -18.83
CA ILE A 528 -12.33 14.70 -19.85
C ILE A 528 -11.42 14.50 -21.07
N TYR A 529 -11.26 13.26 -21.56
CA TYR A 529 -10.38 12.94 -22.69
C TYR A 529 -11.22 12.41 -23.86
N ILE A 530 -11.09 13.02 -25.04
CA ILE A 530 -11.74 12.55 -26.28
C ILE A 530 -10.90 11.43 -26.91
#